data_AF-A0A6M5Y431-F1
#
_entry.id   AF-A0A6M5Y431-F1
#
_cell.length_a   1.000
_cell.length_b   1.000
_cell.length_c   1.000
_cell.angle_alpha   90.00
_cell.angle_beta   90.00
_cell.angle_gamma   90.00
#
_symmetry.space_group_name_H-M   'P 1'
#
loop_
_entity.id
_entity.type
_entity.pdbx_description
1 polymer ?
#
loop_
_entity_poly.entity_id
_entity_poly.type
_entity_poly.pdbx_seq_one_letter_code
_entity_poly.pdbx_strand_id
1 'polypeptide(L)'
;MSRYCQLYIWLLVHLLFGLQTGHSYAAVLTWPDAPDGRLHRIDTNKKTLEVETRPGIWQLQGVIELQGVVSGEFPSPTRVESFPVDSTNRLLLVNCTQQVYQFNRQTRRLERLDKTFFRGYNCHSAKFIRKGILHSFGGYGFWHTNNILAYYKAATNEWESLNSATNAPASIYQGFNGYVPEVDAFISALSFHQNDSEHQGGFHWDEGVYQFSFASNTWRKVGQTSSAVREHLQFDILSKASWFQINRYFILCFYDNPLTTFLVFDAVRNEARLWRDTDKLLGNVLANGERDVYHSYVWQNTLHFRRNVADNSEAGVRIIKLPIAQIWRDARPIGAFYETEDNSILWAVCTLGTLLLVGIGANLFWRLRHKKAVAKPTPTAHQEPTRISQLSVLNPQEKEVFEALLRAQTTGGISGEQLNELLKITDKTLDNQRRVRADVIKGINLKIKLLWDINEAVERVPTTLDRRMFTYILNNEVVKKIDASQES
;
A
#
# COMPACT_ATOMS: atom_id res chain seq x y z
N MET A 1 -30.92 -61.91 -4.07
CA MET A 1 -30.74 -60.60 -4.73
C MET A 1 -29.41 -60.03 -4.31
N SER A 2 -28.47 -60.01 -5.25
CA SER A 2 -27.06 -59.71 -4.98
C SER A 2 -26.84 -58.24 -4.63
N ARG A 3 -25.90 -57.93 -3.74
CA ARG A 3 -25.51 -56.55 -3.32
C ARG A 3 -25.22 -55.62 -4.51
N TYR A 4 -24.90 -56.17 -5.68
CA TYR A 4 -24.74 -55.43 -6.93
C TYR A 4 -26.03 -54.79 -7.45
N CYS A 5 -27.21 -55.35 -7.17
CA CYS A 5 -28.49 -54.79 -7.62
C CYS A 5 -28.89 -53.53 -6.82
N GLN A 6 -28.52 -53.46 -5.54
CA GLN A 6 -28.73 -52.25 -4.73
C GLN A 6 -27.78 -51.12 -5.14
N LEU A 7 -26.54 -51.43 -5.52
CA LEU A 7 -25.57 -50.43 -5.97
C LEU A 7 -26.01 -49.75 -7.28
N TYR A 8 -26.60 -50.52 -8.22
CA TYR A 8 -27.11 -49.98 -9.48
C TYR A 8 -28.33 -49.07 -9.30
N ILE A 9 -29.22 -49.38 -8.35
CA ILE A 9 -30.37 -48.53 -8.04
C ILE A 9 -29.92 -47.21 -7.40
N TRP A 10 -28.92 -47.22 -6.53
CA TRP A 10 -28.35 -45.98 -5.97
C TRP A 10 -27.60 -45.13 -7.01
N LEU A 11 -26.89 -45.75 -7.96
CA LEU A 11 -26.25 -45.04 -9.07
C LEU A 11 -27.26 -44.44 -10.05
N LEU A 12 -28.36 -45.13 -10.33
CA LEU A 12 -29.46 -44.60 -11.17
C LEU A 12 -30.25 -43.49 -10.47
N VAL A 13 -30.45 -43.57 -9.14
CA VAL A 13 -31.09 -42.49 -8.37
C VAL A 13 -30.19 -41.26 -8.31
N HIS A 14 -28.86 -41.41 -8.21
CA HIS A 14 -27.94 -40.27 -8.31
C HIS A 14 -27.80 -39.70 -9.72
N LEU A 15 -27.91 -40.51 -10.77
CA LEU A 15 -27.96 -40.02 -12.15
C LEU A 15 -29.29 -39.32 -12.48
N LEU A 16 -30.40 -39.74 -11.87
CA LEU A 16 -31.71 -39.11 -12.03
C LEU A 16 -31.89 -37.86 -11.15
N PHE A 17 -31.23 -37.77 -9.99
CA PHE A 17 -31.16 -36.54 -9.17
C PHE A 17 -30.02 -35.58 -9.58
N GLY A 18 -29.03 -36.05 -10.35
CA GLY A 18 -28.01 -35.21 -10.99
C GLY A 18 -28.52 -34.38 -12.16
N LEU A 19 -29.75 -34.65 -12.61
CA LEU A 19 -30.54 -33.81 -13.51
C LEU A 19 -31.40 -32.80 -12.73
N GLN A 20 -30.95 -32.35 -11.55
CA GLN A 20 -31.38 -31.05 -11.05
C GLN A 20 -30.89 -30.02 -12.06
N THR A 21 -31.81 -29.60 -12.92
CA THR A 21 -31.78 -28.39 -13.75
C THR A 21 -30.80 -27.41 -13.15
N GLY A 22 -29.62 -27.26 -13.77
CA GLY A 22 -28.75 -26.13 -13.50
C GLY A 22 -29.62 -24.90 -13.70
N HIS A 23 -30.11 -24.33 -12.61
CA HIS A 23 -30.78 -23.05 -12.66
C HIS A 23 -29.68 -22.09 -13.10
N SER A 24 -29.60 -21.86 -14.41
CA SER A 24 -28.89 -20.72 -14.95
C SER A 24 -29.56 -19.53 -14.30
N TYR A 25 -28.97 -19.06 -13.20
CA TYR A 25 -29.37 -17.82 -12.57
C TYR A 25 -29.42 -16.79 -13.70
N ALA A 26 -30.59 -16.19 -13.90
CA ALA A 26 -30.76 -15.17 -14.92
C ALA A 26 -29.67 -14.12 -14.74
N ALA A 27 -28.90 -13.89 -15.79
CA ALA A 27 -27.81 -12.94 -15.75
C ALA A 27 -28.41 -11.56 -16.05
N VAL A 28 -28.63 -10.79 -14.99
CA VAL A 28 -29.38 -9.52 -15.04
C VAL A 28 -28.40 -8.36 -15.02
N LEU A 29 -28.29 -7.65 -16.14
CA LEU A 29 -27.50 -6.43 -16.25
C LEU A 29 -28.38 -5.26 -15.82
N THR A 30 -28.13 -4.64 -14.67
CA THR A 30 -28.89 -3.48 -14.19
C THR A 30 -28.02 -2.24 -14.21
N TRP A 31 -28.54 -1.07 -14.57
CA TRP A 31 -27.80 0.20 -14.53
C TRP A 31 -28.76 1.41 -14.43
N PRO A 32 -28.31 2.54 -13.89
CA PRO A 32 -29.06 3.81 -13.96
C PRO A 32 -28.93 4.44 -15.35
N ASP A 33 -30.05 4.86 -15.95
CA ASP A 33 -30.05 5.56 -17.23
C ASP A 33 -30.32 7.07 -17.10
N ALA A 34 -29.56 7.84 -17.86
CA ALA A 34 -29.51 9.29 -17.81
C ALA A 34 -30.79 10.00 -18.28
N PRO A 35 -31.44 9.58 -19.39
CA PRO A 35 -32.56 10.33 -19.96
C PRO A 35 -33.80 10.35 -19.07
N ASP A 36 -34.01 9.32 -18.25
CA ASP A 36 -35.19 9.22 -17.39
C ASP A 36 -34.87 9.07 -15.89
N GLY A 37 -33.60 8.92 -15.52
CA GLY A 37 -33.15 8.82 -14.13
C GLY A 37 -33.66 7.55 -13.43
N ARG A 38 -34.05 6.53 -14.19
CA ARG A 38 -34.57 5.25 -13.68
C ARG A 38 -33.53 4.15 -13.80
N LEU A 39 -33.73 3.07 -13.07
CA LEU A 39 -32.97 1.84 -13.27
C LEU A 39 -33.55 1.07 -14.45
N HIS A 40 -32.66 0.68 -15.35
CA HIS A 40 -32.94 -0.21 -16.45
C HIS A 40 -32.28 -1.53 -16.15
N ARG A 41 -32.91 -2.63 -16.58
CA ARG A 41 -32.26 -3.93 -16.55
C ARG A 41 -32.52 -4.72 -17.81
N ILE A 42 -31.52 -5.51 -18.18
CA ILE A 42 -31.57 -6.51 -19.23
C ILE A 42 -31.48 -7.87 -18.54
N ASP A 43 -32.51 -8.68 -18.70
CA ASP A 43 -32.46 -10.12 -18.39
C ASP A 43 -32.02 -10.84 -19.66
N THR A 44 -30.79 -11.35 -19.68
CA THR A 44 -30.23 -11.98 -20.90
C THR A 44 -30.84 -13.36 -21.19
N ASN A 45 -31.44 -14.02 -20.20
CA ASN A 45 -32.10 -15.31 -20.40
C ASN A 45 -33.50 -15.11 -20.97
N LYS A 46 -34.25 -14.14 -20.42
CA LYS A 46 -35.59 -13.78 -20.94
C LYS A 46 -35.52 -12.91 -22.18
N LYS A 47 -34.37 -12.31 -22.46
CA LYS A 47 -34.16 -11.31 -23.53
C LYS A 47 -35.13 -10.14 -23.40
N THR A 48 -35.28 -9.62 -22.19
CA THR A 48 -36.20 -8.52 -21.89
C THR A 48 -35.45 -7.30 -21.40
N LEU A 49 -35.87 -6.14 -21.89
CA LEU A 49 -35.54 -4.85 -21.31
C LEU A 49 -36.67 -4.45 -20.37
N GLU A 50 -36.35 -4.16 -19.13
CA GLU A 50 -37.29 -3.69 -18.14
C GLU A 50 -36.80 -2.39 -17.51
N VAL A 51 -37.75 -1.55 -17.11
CA VAL A 51 -37.48 -0.31 -16.38
C VAL A 51 -38.17 -0.38 -15.05
N GLU A 52 -37.46 0.00 -13.99
CA GLU A 52 -38.04 0.08 -12.67
C GLU A 52 -39.02 1.25 -12.61
N THR A 53 -40.29 0.96 -12.34
CA THR A 53 -41.35 1.98 -12.19
C THR A 53 -41.61 2.30 -10.73
N ARG A 54 -41.48 1.29 -9.88
CA ARG A 54 -41.57 1.32 -8.43
C ARG A 54 -40.53 0.33 -7.88
N PRO A 55 -40.07 0.48 -6.64
CA PRO A 55 -38.99 -0.35 -6.14
C PRO A 55 -39.31 -1.83 -6.17
N GLY A 56 -38.50 -2.60 -6.89
CA GLY A 56 -38.72 -4.03 -7.11
C GLY A 56 -39.81 -4.34 -8.14
N ILE A 57 -40.53 -3.33 -8.64
CA ILE A 57 -41.57 -3.45 -9.66
C ILE A 57 -41.02 -2.98 -11.00
N TRP A 58 -40.83 -3.96 -11.87
CA TRP A 58 -40.22 -3.79 -13.18
C TRP A 58 -41.28 -3.83 -14.27
N GLN A 59 -41.27 -2.83 -15.14
CA GLN A 59 -42.14 -2.75 -16.30
C GLN A 59 -41.38 -3.14 -17.55
N LEU A 60 -41.85 -4.18 -18.24
CA LEU A 60 -41.34 -4.61 -19.53
C LEU A 60 -41.45 -3.47 -20.57
N GLN A 61 -40.31 -3.11 -21.17
CA GLN A 61 -40.21 -2.16 -22.29
C GLN A 61 -40.13 -2.87 -23.65
N GLY A 62 -39.76 -4.15 -23.65
CA GLY A 62 -39.79 -4.99 -24.83
C GLY A 62 -38.70 -6.05 -24.85
N VAL A 63 -38.62 -6.75 -25.98
CA VAL A 63 -37.61 -7.78 -26.24
C VAL A 63 -36.32 -7.12 -26.71
N ILE A 64 -35.18 -7.70 -26.34
CA ILE A 64 -33.86 -7.28 -26.79
C ILE A 64 -33.24 -8.30 -27.74
N GLU A 65 -32.44 -7.81 -28.67
CA GLU A 65 -31.53 -8.62 -29.46
C GLU A 65 -30.19 -8.77 -28.72
N LEU A 66 -29.66 -9.99 -28.66
CA LEU A 66 -28.37 -10.28 -28.05
C LEU A 66 -27.41 -10.76 -29.13
N GLN A 67 -26.24 -10.13 -29.22
CA GLN A 67 -25.19 -10.53 -30.16
C GLN A 67 -23.86 -10.73 -29.42
N GLY A 68 -23.30 -11.93 -29.52
CA GLY A 68 -22.06 -12.28 -28.82
C GLY A 68 -22.17 -12.31 -27.29
N VAL A 69 -23.38 -12.24 -26.73
CA VAL A 69 -23.65 -12.27 -25.28
C VAL A 69 -23.83 -13.72 -24.83
N VAL A 70 -23.05 -14.13 -23.81
CA VAL A 70 -23.12 -15.47 -23.22
C VAL A 70 -23.45 -15.33 -21.73
N SER A 71 -24.73 -15.51 -21.37
CA SER A 71 -25.23 -15.27 -20.00
C SER A 71 -24.45 -16.00 -18.90
N GLY A 72 -24.00 -17.23 -19.18
CA GLY A 72 -23.26 -18.05 -18.22
C GLY A 72 -21.87 -17.53 -17.88
N GLU A 73 -21.39 -16.49 -18.58
CA GLU A 73 -20.09 -15.87 -18.31
C GLU A 73 -20.14 -14.77 -17.24
N PHE A 74 -21.33 -14.33 -16.83
CA PHE A 74 -21.47 -13.25 -15.85
C PHE A 74 -21.34 -13.75 -14.42
N PRO A 75 -20.56 -13.05 -13.57
CA PRO A 75 -20.50 -13.36 -12.15
C PRO A 75 -21.83 -13.03 -11.46
N SER A 76 -22.11 -13.73 -10.36
CA SER A 76 -23.25 -13.49 -9.48
C SER A 76 -22.77 -12.93 -8.13
N PRO A 77 -23.29 -11.79 -7.64
CA PRO A 77 -24.23 -10.89 -8.32
C PRO A 77 -23.56 -10.12 -9.47
N THR A 78 -24.32 -9.88 -10.54
CA THR A 78 -23.81 -9.14 -11.71
C THR A 78 -23.83 -7.64 -11.44
N ARG A 79 -22.63 -7.03 -11.33
CA ARG A 79 -22.47 -5.59 -11.19
C ARG A 79 -22.05 -4.98 -12.52
N VAL A 80 -22.69 -3.88 -12.90
CA VAL A 80 -22.50 -3.24 -14.21
C VAL A 80 -22.18 -1.77 -14.04
N GLU A 81 -21.04 -1.35 -14.58
CA GLU A 81 -20.74 0.06 -14.76
C GLU A 81 -21.25 0.50 -16.12
N SER A 82 -21.85 1.70 -16.21
CA SER A 82 -22.41 2.20 -17.47
C SER A 82 -21.86 3.57 -17.84
N PHE A 83 -21.49 3.73 -19.11
CA PHE A 83 -20.96 4.98 -19.65
C PHE A 83 -21.77 5.40 -20.88
N PRO A 84 -22.30 6.64 -20.94
CA PRO A 84 -22.98 7.12 -22.14
C PRO A 84 -21.95 7.33 -23.27
N VAL A 85 -22.30 6.86 -24.47
CA VAL A 85 -21.55 7.17 -25.70
C VAL A 85 -22.23 8.33 -26.42
N ASP A 86 -23.56 8.25 -26.55
CA ASP A 86 -24.42 9.29 -27.11
C ASP A 86 -25.83 9.18 -26.49
N SER A 87 -26.85 9.82 -27.08
CA SER A 87 -28.23 9.78 -26.58
C SER A 87 -28.91 8.41 -26.68
N THR A 88 -28.32 7.47 -27.41
CA THR A 88 -28.89 6.16 -27.76
C THR A 88 -28.01 4.99 -27.33
N ASN A 89 -26.69 5.16 -27.37
CA ASN A 89 -25.71 4.11 -27.10
C ASN A 89 -25.08 4.29 -25.71
N ARG A 90 -24.92 3.17 -25.01
CA ARG A 90 -24.20 3.09 -23.74
C ARG A 90 -23.23 1.92 -23.76
N LEU A 91 -22.06 2.11 -23.16
CA LEU A 91 -21.18 1.01 -22.79
C LEU A 91 -21.62 0.44 -21.45
N LEU A 92 -21.72 -0.88 -21.37
CA LEU A 92 -21.98 -1.63 -20.14
C LEU A 92 -20.77 -2.53 -19.88
N LEU A 93 -20.18 -2.40 -18.69
CA LEU A 93 -19.03 -3.18 -18.26
C LEU A 93 -19.42 -4.07 -17.09
N VAL A 94 -19.23 -5.37 -17.24
CA VAL A 94 -19.50 -6.32 -16.15
C VAL A 94 -18.27 -6.42 -15.25
N ASN A 95 -18.45 -6.13 -13.95
CA ASN A 95 -17.38 -6.17 -12.96
C ASN A 95 -16.65 -7.53 -12.97
N CYS A 96 -15.35 -7.54 -12.68
CA CYS A 96 -14.46 -8.72 -12.72
C CYS A 96 -14.23 -9.36 -14.11
N THR A 97 -14.90 -8.92 -15.17
CA THR A 97 -14.82 -9.63 -16.48
C THR A 97 -14.01 -8.92 -17.56
N GLN A 98 -13.88 -7.58 -17.49
CA GLN A 98 -13.43 -6.71 -18.60
C GLN A 98 -14.22 -6.88 -19.89
N GLN A 99 -15.42 -7.44 -19.81
CA GLN A 99 -16.31 -7.48 -20.94
C GLN A 99 -16.89 -6.11 -21.18
N VAL A 100 -16.91 -5.73 -22.45
CA VAL A 100 -17.39 -4.45 -22.94
C VAL A 100 -18.59 -4.75 -23.84
N TYR A 101 -19.76 -4.33 -23.39
CA TYR A 101 -20.98 -4.41 -24.17
C TYR A 101 -21.42 -3.03 -24.61
N GLN A 102 -22.01 -2.93 -25.80
CA GLN A 102 -22.75 -1.76 -26.23
C GLN A 102 -24.24 -2.08 -26.23
N PHE A 103 -25.01 -1.27 -25.51
CA PHE A 103 -26.46 -1.28 -25.56
C PHE A 103 -26.96 -0.10 -26.38
N ASN A 104 -27.74 -0.39 -27.43
CA ASN A 104 -28.46 0.63 -28.20
C ASN A 104 -29.94 0.61 -27.82
N ARG A 105 -30.42 1.73 -27.29
CA ARG A 105 -31.80 1.88 -26.80
C ARG A 105 -32.85 1.89 -27.91
N GLN A 106 -32.53 2.42 -29.09
CA GLN A 106 -33.48 2.53 -30.20
C GLN A 106 -33.72 1.16 -30.86
N THR A 107 -32.64 0.42 -31.13
CA THR A 107 -32.72 -0.91 -31.72
C THR A 107 -33.00 -2.01 -30.69
N ARG A 108 -32.83 -1.70 -29.38
CA ARG A 108 -32.89 -2.65 -28.27
C ARG A 108 -31.92 -3.82 -28.46
N ARG A 109 -30.71 -3.52 -28.94
CA ARG A 109 -29.65 -4.49 -29.16
C ARG A 109 -28.55 -4.35 -28.12
N LEU A 110 -28.14 -5.47 -27.54
CA LEU A 110 -26.96 -5.60 -26.70
C LEU A 110 -25.91 -6.43 -27.45
N GLU A 111 -24.81 -5.79 -27.79
CA GLU A 111 -23.69 -6.38 -28.54
C GLU A 111 -22.45 -6.46 -27.66
N ARG A 112 -21.80 -7.62 -27.64
CA ARG A 112 -20.45 -7.76 -27.07
C ARG A 112 -19.42 -7.18 -28.04
N LEU A 113 -18.65 -6.20 -27.58
CA LEU A 113 -17.62 -5.56 -28.39
C LEU A 113 -16.25 -6.22 -28.23
N ASP A 114 -15.89 -6.65 -27.02
CA ASP A 114 -14.57 -7.23 -26.71
C ASP A 114 -14.43 -8.71 -27.11
N LYS A 115 -13.18 -9.16 -27.17
CA LYS A 115 -12.79 -10.58 -27.32
C LYS A 115 -12.17 -11.17 -26.04
N THR A 116 -12.37 -10.54 -24.88
CA THR A 116 -11.75 -10.93 -23.62
C THR A 116 -12.12 -12.37 -23.25
N PHE A 117 -11.12 -13.23 -23.16
CA PHE A 117 -11.30 -14.61 -22.67
C PHE A 117 -10.78 -14.75 -21.24
N PHE A 118 -9.56 -14.28 -20.98
CA PHE A 118 -8.95 -14.28 -19.64
C PHE A 118 -9.47 -13.12 -18.81
N ARG A 119 -10.06 -13.43 -17.66
CA ARG A 119 -10.73 -12.47 -16.78
C ARG A 119 -10.56 -12.84 -15.31
N GLY A 120 -11.01 -11.95 -14.42
CA GLY A 120 -11.01 -12.17 -12.98
C GLY A 120 -9.95 -11.40 -12.21
N TYR A 121 -8.99 -10.72 -12.86
CA TYR A 121 -7.96 -9.92 -12.19
C TYR A 121 -8.36 -8.49 -11.83
N ASN A 122 -9.52 -8.04 -12.32
CA ASN A 122 -9.92 -6.63 -12.31
C ASN A 122 -11.21 -6.39 -11.52
N CYS A 123 -11.53 -7.24 -10.55
CA CYS A 123 -12.68 -7.01 -9.68
C CYS A 123 -12.54 -5.67 -8.97
N HIS A 124 -13.57 -4.82 -9.05
CA HIS A 124 -13.61 -3.49 -8.45
C HIS A 124 -12.47 -2.54 -8.88
N SER A 125 -11.86 -2.79 -10.05
CA SER A 125 -10.96 -1.84 -10.70
C SER A 125 -11.68 -0.53 -11.01
N ALA A 126 -10.99 0.61 -10.98
CA ALA A 126 -11.56 1.88 -11.42
C ALA A 126 -11.73 1.89 -12.96
N LYS A 127 -12.95 2.11 -13.47
CA LYS A 127 -13.21 2.31 -14.90
C LYS A 127 -13.51 3.77 -15.20
N PHE A 128 -12.96 4.28 -16.31
CA PHE A 128 -13.18 5.66 -16.73
C PHE A 128 -12.97 5.85 -18.23
N ILE A 129 -13.57 6.90 -18.77
CA ILE A 129 -13.33 7.35 -20.15
C ILE A 129 -12.35 8.51 -20.11
N ARG A 130 -11.25 8.38 -20.86
CA ARG A 130 -10.28 9.46 -21.08
C ARG A 130 -10.11 9.65 -22.59
N LYS A 131 -10.37 10.86 -23.09
CA LYS A 131 -10.27 11.21 -24.51
C LYS A 131 -11.01 10.22 -25.43
N GLY A 132 -12.20 9.78 -25.02
CA GLY A 132 -13.02 8.81 -25.75
C GLY A 132 -12.58 7.34 -25.62
N ILE A 133 -11.49 7.06 -24.90
CA ILE A 133 -10.98 5.69 -24.71
C ILE A 133 -11.33 5.19 -23.31
N LEU A 134 -11.85 3.98 -23.25
CA LEU A 134 -12.19 3.28 -22.02
C LEU A 134 -10.94 2.70 -21.36
N HIS A 135 -10.78 2.98 -20.07
CA HIS A 135 -9.65 2.52 -19.25
C HIS A 135 -10.14 1.72 -18.05
N SER A 136 -9.25 0.89 -17.53
CA SER A 136 -9.38 0.06 -16.34
C SER A 136 -8.10 0.18 -15.53
N PHE A 137 -8.19 0.53 -14.25
CA PHE A 137 -7.01 0.68 -13.40
C PHE A 137 -7.16 -0.10 -12.10
N GLY A 138 -6.23 -1.04 -11.87
CA GLY A 138 -6.14 -1.84 -10.66
C GLY A 138 -7.21 -2.92 -10.55
N GLY A 139 -7.66 -3.12 -9.32
CA GLY A 139 -8.63 -4.14 -8.95
C GLY A 139 -8.00 -5.28 -8.14
N TYR A 140 -8.80 -6.31 -7.93
CA TYR A 140 -8.43 -7.53 -7.24
C TYR A 140 -8.63 -8.75 -8.15
N GLY A 141 -7.74 -9.72 -8.01
CA GLY A 141 -7.94 -11.08 -8.48
C GLY A 141 -6.67 -11.90 -8.39
N PHE A 142 -6.79 -13.20 -8.58
CA PHE A 142 -5.68 -14.13 -8.38
C PHE A 142 -4.99 -13.92 -7.02
N TRP A 143 -5.80 -13.77 -5.96
CA TRP A 143 -5.37 -13.64 -4.55
C TRP A 143 -4.53 -12.41 -4.21
N HIS A 144 -4.55 -11.38 -5.06
CA HIS A 144 -3.89 -10.11 -4.76
C HIS A 144 -4.61 -8.90 -5.38
N THR A 145 -4.44 -7.74 -4.77
CA THR A 145 -4.74 -6.44 -5.37
C THR A 145 -3.63 -6.02 -6.31
N ASN A 146 -3.95 -5.32 -7.39
CA ASN A 146 -2.96 -4.85 -8.36
C ASN A 146 -3.12 -3.37 -8.71
N ASN A 147 -2.18 -2.87 -9.50
CA ASN A 147 -2.09 -1.51 -10.02
C ASN A 147 -1.98 -1.52 -11.56
N ILE A 148 -2.60 -2.50 -12.24
CA ILE A 148 -2.50 -2.64 -13.69
C ILE A 148 -3.39 -1.59 -14.36
N LEU A 149 -2.80 -0.72 -15.17
CA LEU A 149 -3.54 0.15 -16.09
C LEU A 149 -3.72 -0.56 -17.43
N ALA A 150 -4.95 -0.65 -17.90
CA ALA A 150 -5.28 -1.14 -19.23
C ALA A 150 -6.25 -0.19 -19.93
N TYR A 151 -6.20 -0.15 -21.25
CA TYR A 151 -7.15 0.57 -22.08
C TYR A 151 -7.75 -0.35 -23.15
N TYR A 152 -9.00 -0.10 -23.50
CA TYR A 152 -9.69 -0.85 -24.54
C TYR A 152 -9.39 -0.26 -25.91
N LYS A 153 -8.86 -1.08 -26.81
CA LYS A 153 -8.50 -0.70 -28.18
C LYS A 153 -9.58 -1.17 -29.15
N ALA A 154 -10.47 -0.26 -29.50
CA ALA A 154 -11.60 -0.53 -30.41
C ALA A 154 -11.18 -1.03 -31.80
N ALA A 155 -9.95 -0.75 -32.26
CA ALA A 155 -9.46 -1.25 -33.55
C ALA A 155 -9.22 -2.77 -33.56
N THR A 156 -8.91 -3.36 -32.40
CA THR A 156 -8.61 -4.80 -32.26
C THR A 156 -9.64 -5.54 -31.42
N ASN A 157 -10.51 -4.81 -30.72
CA ASN A 157 -11.48 -5.31 -29.73
C ASN A 157 -10.81 -5.99 -28.52
N GLU A 158 -9.63 -5.51 -28.14
CA GLU A 158 -8.79 -6.09 -27.08
C GLU A 158 -8.42 -5.04 -26.03
N TRP A 159 -7.97 -5.51 -24.86
CA TRP A 159 -7.37 -4.66 -23.83
C TRP A 159 -5.84 -4.68 -23.96
N GLU A 160 -5.22 -3.49 -23.93
CA GLU A 160 -3.76 -3.34 -23.90
C GLU A 160 -3.34 -2.73 -22.56
N SER A 161 -2.29 -3.28 -21.94
CA SER A 161 -1.73 -2.73 -20.71
C SER A 161 -0.84 -1.52 -21.00
N LEU A 162 -0.85 -0.55 -20.09
CA LEU A 162 0.04 0.60 -20.10
C LEU A 162 0.90 0.56 -18.84
N ASN A 163 2.20 0.32 -19.01
CA ASN A 163 3.15 0.36 -17.91
C ASN A 163 3.53 1.80 -17.60
N SER A 164 3.56 2.15 -16.31
CA SER A 164 4.10 3.43 -15.86
C SER A 164 5.63 3.46 -16.00
N ALA A 165 6.18 4.64 -16.26
CA ALA A 165 7.63 4.85 -16.31
C ALA A 165 8.27 4.97 -14.92
N THR A 166 7.48 5.11 -13.87
CA THR A 166 7.92 5.13 -12.46
C THR A 166 7.12 4.14 -11.62
N ASN A 167 7.58 3.91 -10.38
CA ASN A 167 6.93 3.01 -9.44
C ASN A 167 5.51 3.49 -9.13
N ALA A 168 4.54 2.61 -9.39
CA ALA A 168 3.15 2.77 -9.02
C ALA A 168 2.94 2.48 -7.52
N PRO A 169 1.84 2.97 -6.91
CA PRO A 169 1.43 2.51 -5.58
C PRO A 169 1.24 1.00 -5.58
N ALA A 170 1.36 0.37 -4.41
CA ALA A 170 1.32 -1.09 -4.29
C ALA A 170 -0.01 -1.68 -4.82
N SER A 171 -1.11 -0.95 -4.66
CA SER A 171 -2.43 -1.36 -5.15
C SER A 171 -3.33 -0.18 -5.50
N ILE A 172 -4.35 -0.47 -6.32
CA ILE A 172 -5.46 0.42 -6.64
C ILE A 172 -6.73 -0.40 -6.45
N TYR A 173 -7.25 -0.44 -5.23
CA TYR A 173 -8.41 -1.24 -4.86
C TYR A 173 -9.14 -0.64 -3.66
N GLN A 174 -10.48 -0.56 -3.73
CA GLN A 174 -11.38 -0.13 -2.65
C GLN A 174 -10.95 1.13 -1.86
N GLY A 175 -10.50 2.17 -2.57
CA GLY A 175 -10.10 3.47 -2.00
C GLY A 175 -10.54 4.63 -2.88
N PHE A 176 -10.00 5.83 -2.65
CA PHE A 176 -10.19 6.98 -3.53
C PHE A 176 -9.35 6.83 -4.79
N ASN A 177 -9.91 6.12 -5.77
CA ASN A 177 -9.25 5.76 -7.01
C ASN A 177 -10.07 6.30 -8.18
N GLY A 178 -9.54 7.30 -8.90
CA GLY A 178 -10.35 8.01 -9.89
C GLY A 178 -9.59 8.88 -10.88
N TYR A 179 -10.10 8.94 -12.10
CA TYR A 179 -9.59 9.84 -13.15
C TYR A 179 -10.20 11.24 -13.00
N VAL A 180 -9.34 12.26 -12.98
CA VAL A 180 -9.71 13.67 -12.87
C VAL A 180 -9.44 14.37 -14.21
N PRO A 181 -10.48 14.64 -15.03
CA PRO A 181 -10.29 15.23 -16.36
C PRO A 181 -9.66 16.62 -16.34
N GLU A 182 -9.94 17.44 -15.31
CA GLU A 182 -9.46 18.82 -15.16
C GLU A 182 -7.92 18.93 -15.24
N VAL A 183 -7.22 17.92 -14.71
CA VAL A 183 -5.75 17.88 -14.64
C VAL A 183 -5.16 16.73 -15.45
N ASP A 184 -5.99 16.04 -16.24
CA ASP A 184 -5.65 14.84 -16.99
C ASP A 184 -4.78 13.84 -16.20
N ALA A 185 -5.22 13.51 -14.98
CA ALA A 185 -4.48 12.65 -14.06
C ALA A 185 -5.40 11.64 -13.36
N PHE A 186 -4.83 10.52 -12.93
CA PHE A 186 -5.51 9.57 -12.04
C PHE A 186 -5.00 9.77 -10.62
N ILE A 187 -5.91 9.87 -9.65
CA ILE A 187 -5.60 10.01 -8.23
C ILE A 187 -5.91 8.70 -7.54
N SER A 188 -4.99 8.24 -6.69
CA SER A 188 -5.14 7.06 -5.84
C SER A 188 -4.78 7.42 -4.41
N ALA A 189 -5.65 7.11 -3.46
CA ALA A 189 -5.42 7.31 -2.03
C ALA A 189 -6.26 6.34 -1.21
N LEU A 190 -5.76 5.98 -0.01
CA LEU A 190 -6.43 5.01 0.87
C LEU A 190 -6.76 3.72 0.12
N SER A 191 -5.85 3.26 -0.74
CA SER A 191 -6.03 1.99 -1.43
C SER A 191 -5.80 0.85 -0.44
N PHE A 192 -6.66 -0.16 -0.49
CA PHE A 192 -6.39 -1.42 0.19
C PHE A 192 -5.37 -2.21 -0.60
N HIS A 193 -4.39 -2.75 0.11
CA HIS A 193 -3.50 -3.76 -0.41
C HIS A 193 -3.75 -5.09 0.29
N GLN A 194 -3.85 -6.14 -0.52
CA GLN A 194 -3.93 -7.52 -0.07
C GLN A 194 -3.12 -8.38 -1.04
N ASN A 195 -2.36 -9.33 -0.50
CA ASN A 195 -1.70 -10.37 -1.26
C ASN A 195 -1.56 -11.60 -0.36
N ASP A 196 -2.14 -12.74 -0.73
CA ASP A 196 -2.12 -13.95 0.11
C ASP A 196 -0.71 -14.53 0.31
N SER A 197 0.23 -14.20 -0.58
CA SER A 197 1.63 -14.64 -0.46
C SER A 197 2.48 -13.74 0.45
N GLU A 198 1.94 -12.60 0.88
CA GLU A 198 2.62 -11.61 1.69
C GLU A 198 1.81 -11.33 2.96
N HIS A 199 2.45 -10.92 4.05
CA HIS A 199 1.74 -10.47 5.27
C HIS A 199 0.64 -11.44 5.77
N GLN A 200 0.78 -12.75 5.51
CA GLN A 200 -0.22 -13.77 5.85
C GLN A 200 -1.61 -13.50 5.25
N GLY A 201 -1.69 -12.84 4.09
CA GLY A 201 -2.95 -12.43 3.46
C GLY A 201 -3.66 -11.28 4.17
N GLY A 202 -2.97 -10.61 5.11
CA GLY A 202 -3.50 -9.48 5.84
C GLY A 202 -3.80 -8.27 4.95
N PHE A 203 -4.86 -7.57 5.29
CA PHE A 203 -5.24 -6.31 4.66
C PHE A 203 -4.46 -5.15 5.27
N HIS A 204 -3.97 -4.24 4.43
CA HIS A 204 -3.42 -2.97 4.89
C HIS A 204 -3.85 -1.81 4.01
N TRP A 205 -3.94 -0.63 4.62
CA TRP A 205 -4.29 0.61 3.95
C TRP A 205 -3.03 1.37 3.60
N ASP A 206 -2.92 1.78 2.34
CA ASP A 206 -1.92 2.75 1.93
C ASP A 206 -2.43 4.17 2.20
N GLU A 207 -1.90 4.81 3.24
CA GLU A 207 -2.23 6.20 3.58
C GLU A 207 -1.64 7.20 2.56
N GLY A 208 -0.80 6.76 1.63
CA GLY A 208 -0.21 7.59 0.59
C GLY A 208 -1.25 8.13 -0.37
N VAL A 209 -1.05 9.37 -0.80
CA VAL A 209 -1.81 9.99 -1.88
C VAL A 209 -0.90 10.09 -3.10
N TYR A 210 -1.34 9.49 -4.20
CA TYR A 210 -0.59 9.35 -5.43
C TYR A 210 -1.34 9.98 -6.59
N GLN A 211 -0.57 10.54 -7.51
CA GLN A 211 -1.05 11.10 -8.77
C GLN A 211 -0.29 10.47 -9.92
N PHE A 212 -1.04 9.89 -10.86
CA PHE A 212 -0.53 9.42 -12.14
C PHE A 212 -0.81 10.45 -13.23
N SER A 213 0.22 10.96 -13.88
CA SER A 213 0.08 11.85 -15.03
C SER A 213 0.06 11.04 -16.32
N PHE A 214 -1.02 11.15 -17.10
CA PHE A 214 -1.09 10.53 -18.42
C PHE A 214 -0.25 11.25 -19.47
N ALA A 215 0.19 12.48 -19.21
CA ALA A 215 1.05 13.23 -20.11
C ALA A 215 2.50 12.74 -20.05
N SER A 216 3.02 12.50 -18.85
CA SER A 216 4.38 12.00 -18.63
C SER A 216 4.45 10.49 -18.44
N ASN A 217 3.32 9.80 -18.29
CA ASN A 217 3.23 8.37 -17.98
C ASN A 217 3.96 8.02 -16.66
N THR A 218 3.87 8.90 -15.65
CA THR A 218 4.58 8.74 -14.37
C THR A 218 3.65 8.87 -13.18
N TRP A 219 3.89 8.03 -12.17
CA TRP A 219 3.39 8.20 -10.81
C TRP A 219 4.25 9.14 -9.99
N ARG A 220 3.60 9.91 -9.13
CA ARG A 220 4.21 10.71 -8.07
C ARG A 220 3.37 10.57 -6.79
N LYS A 221 4.02 10.29 -5.67
CA LYS A 221 3.41 10.43 -4.34
C LYS A 221 3.37 11.93 -4.01
N VAL A 222 2.18 12.48 -3.82
CA VAL A 222 1.97 13.92 -3.53
C VAL A 222 1.88 14.20 -2.04
N GLY A 223 1.62 13.19 -1.22
CA GLY A 223 1.60 13.31 0.23
C GLY A 223 1.13 12.05 0.93
N GLN A 224 0.81 12.22 2.20
CA GLN A 224 0.17 11.24 3.09
C GLN A 224 -1.18 11.78 3.52
N THR A 225 -2.16 10.91 3.75
CA THR A 225 -3.48 11.31 4.24
C THR A 225 -3.33 12.13 5.52
N SER A 226 -3.97 13.31 5.55
CA SER A 226 -3.77 14.24 6.66
C SER A 226 -4.28 13.68 7.99
N SER A 227 -3.69 14.14 9.08
CA SER A 227 -4.13 13.85 10.45
C SER A 227 -5.64 14.13 10.65
N ALA A 228 -6.10 15.31 10.22
CA ALA A 228 -7.51 15.71 10.32
C ALA A 228 -8.47 14.77 9.58
N VAL A 229 -8.01 14.13 8.50
CA VAL A 229 -8.80 13.13 7.77
C VAL A 229 -8.74 11.78 8.46
N ARG A 230 -7.55 11.34 8.89
CA ARG A 230 -7.34 10.03 9.55
C ARG A 230 -8.17 9.84 10.81
N GLU A 231 -8.41 10.90 11.58
CA GLU A 231 -9.29 10.86 12.76
C GLU A 231 -10.70 10.34 12.45
N HIS A 232 -11.14 10.41 11.18
CA HIS A 232 -12.44 9.94 10.71
C HIS A 232 -12.40 8.58 9.98
N LEU A 233 -11.24 7.95 9.82
CA LEU A 233 -11.04 6.76 8.98
C LEU A 233 -10.72 5.50 9.80
N GLN A 234 -11.50 5.24 10.85
CA GLN A 234 -11.35 4.00 11.62
C GLN A 234 -11.69 2.77 10.74
N PHE A 235 -11.04 1.63 11.00
CA PHE A 235 -11.23 0.41 10.19
C PHE A 235 -12.70 -0.03 10.07
N ASP A 236 -13.45 0.03 11.17
CA ASP A 236 -14.89 -0.32 11.20
C ASP A 236 -15.75 0.59 10.33
N ILE A 237 -15.32 1.85 10.14
CA ILE A 237 -15.95 2.81 9.25
C ILE A 237 -15.64 2.43 7.80
N LEU A 238 -14.36 2.28 7.49
CA LEU A 238 -13.89 2.03 6.13
C LEU A 238 -14.44 0.74 5.53
N SER A 239 -14.55 -0.32 6.34
CA SER A 239 -15.09 -1.63 5.92
C SER A 239 -16.59 -1.61 5.60
N LYS A 240 -17.32 -0.58 6.03
CA LYS A 240 -18.77 -0.42 5.81
C LYS A 240 -19.12 0.82 4.99
N ALA A 241 -18.11 1.56 4.53
CA ALA A 241 -18.31 2.78 3.80
C ALA A 241 -18.57 2.53 2.31
N SER A 242 -19.29 3.47 1.69
CA SER A 242 -19.44 3.55 0.24
C SER A 242 -18.54 4.63 -0.33
N TRP A 243 -17.82 4.29 -1.39
CA TRP A 243 -16.84 5.15 -2.04
C TRP A 243 -17.41 5.69 -3.35
N PHE A 244 -17.36 7.00 -3.55
CA PHE A 244 -17.81 7.63 -4.79
C PHE A 244 -16.77 8.61 -5.30
N GLN A 245 -16.78 8.79 -6.62
CA GLN A 245 -16.04 9.86 -7.29
C GLN A 245 -17.00 10.68 -8.15
N ILE A 246 -16.92 12.00 -8.05
CA ILE A 246 -17.62 12.96 -8.91
C ILE A 246 -16.61 14.00 -9.39
N ASN A 247 -16.10 13.84 -10.62
CA ASN A 247 -15.01 14.65 -11.18
C ASN A 247 -13.78 14.66 -10.24
N ARG A 248 -13.38 15.83 -9.73
CA ARG A 248 -12.29 15.98 -8.77
C ARG A 248 -12.65 15.65 -7.32
N TYR A 249 -13.93 15.43 -7.04
CA TYR A 249 -14.42 15.16 -5.70
C TYR A 249 -14.43 13.66 -5.40
N PHE A 250 -13.79 13.26 -4.32
CA PHE A 250 -13.93 11.93 -3.74
C PHE A 250 -14.83 12.00 -2.51
N ILE A 251 -15.70 11.01 -2.34
CA ILE A 251 -16.71 11.00 -1.28
C ILE A 251 -16.67 9.65 -0.58
N LEU A 252 -16.48 9.66 0.73
CA LEU A 252 -16.69 8.51 1.60
C LEU A 252 -18.01 8.70 2.35
N CYS A 253 -18.97 7.83 2.09
CA CYS A 253 -20.25 7.81 2.78
C CYS A 253 -20.26 6.70 3.83
N PHE A 254 -20.49 7.07 5.09
CA PHE A 254 -20.56 6.13 6.22
C PHE A 254 -21.59 6.57 7.26
N TYR A 255 -21.97 5.65 8.16
CA TYR A 255 -22.95 5.91 9.20
C TYR A 255 -22.20 6.18 10.51
N ASP A 256 -22.28 7.42 10.96
CA ASP A 256 -21.69 7.93 12.19
C ASP A 256 -22.85 8.20 13.15
N ASN A 257 -23.23 7.18 13.92
CA ASN A 257 -24.47 7.15 14.71
C ASN A 257 -24.73 8.49 15.45
N PRO A 258 -25.87 9.18 15.19
CA PRO A 258 -27.09 8.73 14.50
C PRO A 258 -27.24 9.22 13.05
N LEU A 259 -26.18 9.70 12.41
CA LEU A 259 -26.25 10.40 11.13
C LEU A 259 -25.44 9.71 10.03
N THR A 260 -25.95 9.74 8.81
CA THR A 260 -25.11 9.50 7.64
C THR A 260 -24.18 10.69 7.46
N THR A 261 -22.90 10.40 7.27
CA THR A 261 -21.81 11.37 7.17
C THR A 261 -21.04 11.14 5.89
N PHE A 262 -20.72 12.24 5.20
CA PHE A 262 -19.82 12.23 4.06
C PHE A 262 -18.51 12.92 4.43
N LEU A 263 -17.39 12.24 4.22
CA LEU A 263 -16.12 12.93 4.02
C LEU A 263 -15.98 13.22 2.53
N VAL A 264 -15.73 14.48 2.20
CA VAL A 264 -15.65 14.96 0.83
C VAL A 264 -14.29 15.61 0.61
N PHE A 265 -13.58 15.16 -0.41
CA PHE A 265 -12.22 15.60 -0.72
C PHE A 265 -12.19 16.23 -2.10
N ASP A 266 -11.65 17.43 -2.23
CA ASP A 266 -11.25 18.01 -3.51
C ASP A 266 -9.79 17.64 -3.78
N ALA A 267 -9.58 16.66 -4.65
CA ALA A 267 -8.25 16.12 -4.92
C ALA A 267 -7.32 17.08 -5.67
N VAL A 268 -7.88 18.09 -6.35
CA VAL A 268 -7.08 19.09 -7.09
C VAL A 268 -6.66 20.21 -6.14
N ARG A 269 -7.56 20.64 -5.25
CA ARG A 269 -7.30 21.74 -4.31
C ARG A 269 -6.68 21.30 -2.99
N ASN A 270 -6.57 20.00 -2.75
CA ASN A 270 -6.12 19.43 -1.49
C ASN A 270 -6.96 19.93 -0.30
N GLU A 271 -8.29 19.90 -0.43
CA GLU A 271 -9.22 20.32 0.62
C GLU A 271 -10.09 19.15 1.05
N ALA A 272 -10.33 19.01 2.35
CA ALA A 272 -11.23 18.04 2.95
C ALA A 272 -12.36 18.74 3.71
N ARG A 273 -13.57 18.22 3.55
CA ARG A 273 -14.78 18.70 4.23
C ARG A 273 -15.60 17.55 4.77
N LEU A 274 -16.39 17.84 5.81
CA LEU A 274 -17.31 16.91 6.44
C LEU A 274 -18.75 17.41 6.25
N TRP A 275 -19.59 16.62 5.60
CA TRP A 275 -21.02 16.86 5.50
C TRP A 275 -21.77 15.85 6.37
N ARG A 276 -22.84 16.28 7.04
CA ARG A 276 -23.69 15.42 7.86
C ARG A 276 -25.13 15.58 7.43
N ASP A 277 -25.85 14.47 7.34
CA ASP A 277 -27.27 14.43 7.00
C ASP A 277 -28.14 14.82 8.20
N THR A 278 -28.07 16.08 8.64
CA THR A 278 -28.81 16.58 9.82
C THR A 278 -30.32 16.47 9.66
N ASP A 279 -30.81 16.60 8.42
CA ASP A 279 -32.22 16.47 8.08
C ASP A 279 -32.67 15.00 7.94
N LYS A 280 -31.75 14.05 8.12
CA LYS A 280 -31.98 12.61 7.99
C LYS A 280 -32.66 12.24 6.67
N LEU A 281 -32.24 12.89 5.59
CA LEU A 281 -32.69 12.64 4.22
C LEU A 281 -32.42 11.17 3.86
N LEU A 282 -31.22 10.68 4.16
CA LEU A 282 -30.74 9.34 3.87
C LEU A 282 -31.15 8.33 4.94
N GLY A 283 -31.41 8.76 6.18
CA GLY A 283 -31.75 7.85 7.29
C GLY A 283 -30.60 6.90 7.63
N ASN A 284 -30.89 5.66 8.07
CA ASN A 284 -29.85 4.66 8.36
C ASN A 284 -29.40 3.87 7.11
N VAL A 285 -29.56 4.43 5.92
CA VAL A 285 -29.42 3.72 4.64
C VAL A 285 -27.94 3.62 4.25
N LEU A 286 -27.21 2.80 4.99
CA LEU A 286 -26.09 2.04 4.43
C LEU A 286 -26.54 0.59 4.42
N ALA A 287 -27.24 0.23 3.36
CA ALA A 287 -27.63 -1.14 3.13
C ALA A 287 -26.38 -2.01 2.97
N ASN A 288 -26.41 -3.21 3.54
CA ASN A 288 -25.43 -4.26 3.28
C ASN A 288 -25.26 -4.43 1.77
N GLY A 289 -24.07 -4.07 1.25
CA GLY A 289 -23.79 -3.87 -0.18
C GLY A 289 -23.94 -5.10 -1.08
N GLU A 290 -24.33 -6.25 -0.55
CA GLU A 290 -24.49 -7.51 -1.29
C GLU A 290 -25.89 -7.72 -1.88
N ARG A 291 -26.97 -7.16 -1.29
CA ARG A 291 -28.34 -7.48 -1.75
C ARG A 291 -28.93 -6.50 -2.76
N ASP A 292 -28.43 -5.29 -2.85
CA ASP A 292 -29.04 -4.26 -3.71
C ASP A 292 -27.93 -3.35 -4.26
N VAL A 293 -27.38 -3.84 -5.39
CA VAL A 293 -26.18 -3.34 -6.08
C VAL A 293 -26.30 -1.86 -6.49
N TYR A 294 -27.50 -1.28 -6.51
CA TYR A 294 -27.77 0.10 -6.93
C TYR A 294 -28.56 0.93 -5.92
N HIS A 295 -28.39 0.68 -4.61
CA HIS A 295 -28.90 1.59 -3.58
C HIS A 295 -28.40 3.03 -3.73
N SER A 296 -27.21 3.20 -4.31
CA SER A 296 -26.63 4.51 -4.60
C SER A 296 -25.79 4.49 -5.86
N TYR A 297 -25.73 5.60 -6.58
CA TYR A 297 -24.93 5.75 -7.78
C TYR A 297 -24.63 7.23 -8.07
N VAL A 298 -23.53 7.48 -8.77
CA VAL A 298 -23.20 8.80 -9.30
C VAL A 298 -23.78 8.95 -10.69
N TRP A 299 -24.42 10.08 -10.94
CA TRP A 299 -24.85 10.45 -12.28
C TRP A 299 -24.59 11.94 -12.52
N GLN A 300 -23.87 12.24 -13.61
CA GLN A 300 -23.35 13.57 -13.90
C GLN A 300 -22.56 14.11 -12.68
N ASN A 301 -23.11 15.11 -12.00
CA ASN A 301 -22.52 15.76 -10.84
C ASN A 301 -23.38 15.58 -9.58
N THR A 302 -24.21 14.52 -9.54
CA THR A 302 -25.20 14.28 -8.50
C THR A 302 -25.06 12.87 -7.97
N LEU A 303 -25.09 12.72 -6.64
CA LEU A 303 -25.18 11.44 -5.98
C LEU A 303 -26.66 11.10 -5.75
N HIS A 304 -27.07 9.93 -6.22
CA HIS A 304 -28.44 9.45 -6.11
C HIS A 304 -28.51 8.36 -5.05
N PHE A 305 -29.46 8.47 -4.12
CA PHE A 305 -29.75 7.44 -3.12
C PHE A 305 -31.19 6.97 -3.25
N ARG A 306 -31.35 5.66 -3.24
CA ARG A 306 -32.65 4.99 -3.20
C ARG A 306 -33.07 4.80 -1.75
N ARG A 307 -34.17 5.45 -1.35
CA ARG A 307 -34.79 5.24 -0.03
C ARG A 307 -36.16 4.61 -0.18
N ASN A 308 -36.36 3.47 0.46
CA ASN A 308 -37.68 2.86 0.61
C ASN A 308 -38.49 3.70 1.60
N VAL A 309 -39.67 4.15 1.19
CA VAL A 309 -40.64 4.85 2.02
C VAL A 309 -41.81 3.89 2.24
N ALA A 310 -41.98 3.43 3.47
CA ALA A 310 -43.15 2.68 3.87
C ALA A 310 -44.06 3.65 4.65
N ASP A 311 -45.04 4.23 3.97
CA ASP A 311 -46.19 4.84 4.63
C ASP A 311 -47.39 3.91 4.50
N ASN A 312 -48.27 3.95 5.51
CA ASN A 312 -49.33 2.98 5.87
C ASN A 312 -50.38 2.60 4.79
N SER A 313 -50.13 2.80 3.50
CA SER A 313 -50.94 2.23 2.42
C SER A 313 -50.20 2.01 1.08
N GLU A 314 -48.99 2.53 0.87
CA GLU A 314 -48.20 2.22 -0.33
C GLU A 314 -46.69 2.26 -0.03
N ALA A 315 -46.00 1.14 -0.32
CA ALA A 315 -44.54 1.11 -0.34
C ALA A 315 -44.05 1.83 -1.62
N GLY A 316 -43.34 2.95 -1.46
CA GLY A 316 -42.75 3.74 -2.54
C GLY A 316 -41.23 3.83 -2.44
N VAL A 317 -40.55 4.21 -3.52
CA VAL A 317 -39.15 4.66 -3.46
C VAL A 317 -39.07 6.14 -3.75
N ARG A 318 -38.35 6.84 -2.89
CA ARG A 318 -37.89 8.19 -3.14
C ARG A 318 -36.43 8.12 -3.57
N ILE A 319 -36.13 8.68 -4.75
CA ILE A 319 -34.76 8.94 -5.15
C ILE A 319 -34.36 10.28 -4.57
N ILE A 320 -33.41 10.27 -3.65
CA ILE A 320 -32.80 11.46 -3.09
C ILE A 320 -31.64 11.84 -4.00
N LYS A 321 -31.65 13.09 -4.47
CA LYS A 321 -30.63 13.65 -5.36
C LYS A 321 -29.82 14.66 -4.57
N LEU A 322 -28.52 14.42 -4.44
CA LEU A 322 -27.59 15.30 -3.74
C LEU A 322 -26.51 15.78 -4.73
N PRO A 323 -26.68 16.98 -5.33
CA PRO A 323 -25.66 17.56 -6.19
C PRO A 323 -24.35 17.80 -5.42
N ILE A 324 -23.20 17.50 -6.02
CA ILE A 324 -21.90 17.68 -5.36
C ILE A 324 -21.65 19.14 -4.96
N ALA A 325 -22.15 20.09 -5.75
CA ALA A 325 -22.06 21.52 -5.42
C ALA A 325 -22.82 21.88 -4.13
N GLN A 326 -23.96 21.24 -3.88
CA GLN A 326 -24.72 21.41 -2.65
C GLN A 326 -23.98 20.78 -1.48
N ILE A 327 -23.58 19.50 -1.60
CA ILE A 327 -22.82 18.79 -0.57
C ILE A 327 -21.59 19.62 -0.17
N TRP A 328 -20.80 20.07 -1.14
CA TRP A 328 -19.56 20.83 -0.92
C TRP A 328 -19.79 22.17 -0.20
N ARG A 329 -20.83 22.90 -0.58
CA ARG A 329 -21.19 24.19 0.03
C ARG A 329 -21.65 24.01 1.48
N ASP A 330 -22.45 22.99 1.73
CA ASP A 330 -23.08 22.75 3.03
C ASP A 330 -22.14 21.99 3.99
N ALA A 331 -21.05 21.38 3.47
CA ALA A 331 -20.03 20.71 4.26
C ALA A 331 -19.11 21.69 5.00
N ARG A 332 -18.78 21.38 6.26
CA ARG A 332 -17.79 22.15 7.04
C ARG A 332 -16.36 21.76 6.64
N PRO A 333 -15.42 22.72 6.53
CA PRO A 333 -14.02 22.39 6.31
C PRO A 333 -13.41 21.65 7.50
N ILE A 334 -12.58 20.65 7.23
CA ILE A 334 -11.85 19.90 8.27
C ILE A 334 -10.33 19.95 8.09
N GLY A 335 -9.82 20.38 6.93
CA GLY A 335 -8.39 20.58 6.70
C GLY A 335 -7.98 20.22 5.28
N ALA A 336 -6.69 19.91 5.11
CA ALA A 336 -6.17 19.39 3.85
C ALA A 336 -6.57 17.92 3.67
N PHE A 337 -6.68 17.46 2.41
CA PHE A 337 -6.88 16.03 2.12
C PHE A 337 -5.61 15.23 2.44
N TYR A 338 -4.45 15.76 2.07
CA TYR A 338 -3.14 15.18 2.35
C TYR A 338 -2.15 16.25 2.83
N GLU A 339 -1.20 15.79 3.63
CA GLU A 339 -0.02 16.52 4.05
C GLU A 339 1.15 16.08 3.16
N THR A 340 1.89 17.02 2.59
CA THR A 340 3.16 16.70 1.92
C THR A 340 4.14 16.16 2.95
N GLU A 341 4.98 15.19 2.59
CA GLU A 341 6.01 14.69 3.51
C GLU A 341 6.83 15.87 4.08
N ASP A 342 6.69 16.09 5.39
CA ASP A 342 7.30 17.22 6.07
C ASP A 342 8.80 16.96 6.21
N ASN A 343 9.58 17.53 5.30
CA ASN A 343 11.04 17.50 5.36
C ASN A 343 11.59 18.39 6.48
N SER A 344 10.76 19.02 7.33
CA SER A 344 11.19 19.89 8.43
C SER A 344 12.22 19.22 9.35
N ILE A 345 12.10 17.92 9.62
CA ILE A 345 13.06 17.17 10.42
C ILE A 345 14.41 17.07 9.70
N LEU A 346 14.40 16.78 8.39
CA LEU A 346 15.62 16.74 7.58
C LEU A 346 16.30 18.11 7.55
N TRP A 347 15.52 19.19 7.34
CA TRP A 347 16.02 20.56 7.38
C TRP A 347 16.54 20.95 8.76
N ALA A 348 15.85 20.57 9.85
CA ALA A 348 16.30 20.81 11.22
C ALA A 348 17.61 20.09 11.52
N VAL A 349 17.76 18.84 11.09
CA VAL A 349 19.02 18.07 11.20
C VAL A 349 20.13 18.71 10.38
N CYS A 350 19.87 19.13 9.13
CA CYS A 350 20.83 19.86 8.31
C CYS A 350 21.23 21.19 8.96
N THR A 351 20.29 21.91 9.57
CA THR A 351 20.54 23.18 10.24
C THR A 351 21.40 22.99 11.50
N LEU A 352 21.06 22.00 12.34
CA LEU A 352 21.84 21.60 13.51
C LEU A 352 23.26 21.15 13.12
N GLY A 353 23.38 20.33 12.07
CA GLY A 353 24.68 19.90 11.54
C GLY A 353 25.53 21.08 11.05
N THR A 354 24.91 22.04 10.36
CA THR A 354 25.59 23.26 9.90
C THR A 354 26.04 24.11 11.09
N LEU A 355 25.20 24.31 12.10
CA LEU A 355 25.56 25.04 13.32
C LEU A 355 26.71 24.37 14.09
N LEU A 356 26.72 23.03 14.15
CA LEU A 356 27.81 22.27 14.77
C LEU A 356 29.14 22.48 14.02
N LEU A 357 29.12 22.41 12.69
CA LEU A 357 30.31 22.64 11.86
C LEU A 357 30.82 24.08 11.99
N VAL A 358 29.93 25.07 12.04
CA VAL A 358 30.29 26.47 12.31
C VAL A 358 30.89 26.61 13.70
N GLY A 359 30.34 25.95 14.72
CA GLY A 359 30.87 25.95 16.08
C GLY A 359 32.27 25.32 16.18
N ILE A 360 32.49 24.19 15.51
CA ILE A 360 33.80 23.53 15.43
C ILE A 360 34.80 24.43 14.68
N GLY A 361 34.39 25.00 13.55
CA GLY A 361 35.20 25.94 12.77
C GLY A 361 35.57 27.19 13.57
N ALA A 362 34.63 27.78 14.31
CA ALA A 362 34.87 28.91 15.18
C ALA A 362 35.81 28.55 16.35
N ASN A 363 35.67 27.36 16.94
CA ASN A 363 36.56 26.87 18.00
C ASN A 363 37.99 26.66 17.48
N LEU A 364 38.14 26.01 16.31
CA LEU A 364 39.43 25.84 15.65
C LEU A 364 40.05 27.20 15.30
N PHE A 365 39.28 28.12 14.72
CA PHE A 365 39.74 29.47 14.40
C PHE A 365 40.17 30.24 15.66
N TRP A 366 39.41 30.14 16.75
CA TRP A 366 39.75 30.74 18.04
C TRP A 366 41.04 30.15 18.61
N ARG A 367 41.20 28.83 18.59
CA ARG A 367 42.44 28.14 19.01
C ARG A 367 43.64 28.53 18.13
N LEU A 368 43.45 28.71 16.82
CA LEU A 368 44.51 29.13 15.90
C LEU A 368 44.89 30.60 16.08
N ARG A 369 43.93 31.48 16.40
CA ARG A 369 44.19 32.89 16.73
C ARG A 369 44.84 33.08 18.10
N HIS A 370 44.38 32.35 19.12
CA HIS A 370 44.91 32.44 20.49
C HIS A 370 46.25 31.71 20.68
N LYS A 371 46.73 30.97 19.68
CA LYS A 371 48.12 30.49 19.63
C LYS A 371 49.16 31.58 19.32
N LYS A 372 48.77 32.86 19.19
CA LYS A 372 49.68 34.00 19.10
C LYS A 372 49.61 34.89 20.36
N ALA A 373 50.11 34.39 21.49
CA ALA A 373 50.69 35.18 22.59
C ALA A 373 51.07 34.25 23.75
N VAL A 374 52.05 33.37 23.55
CA VAL A 374 52.81 32.82 24.68
C VAL A 374 54.29 33.03 24.36
N ALA A 375 54.95 33.79 25.23
CA ALA A 375 56.37 34.07 25.15
C ALA A 375 57.19 32.77 25.16
N LYS A 376 58.25 32.72 24.34
CA LYS A 376 59.23 31.64 24.32
C LYS A 376 59.86 31.46 25.71
N PRO A 377 59.91 30.24 26.27
CA PRO A 377 60.92 29.89 27.27
C PRO A 377 62.22 29.45 26.57
N THR A 378 63.32 29.97 27.09
CA THR A 378 64.73 29.62 26.84
C THR A 378 64.98 28.11 27.10
N PRO A 379 65.91 27.45 26.37
CA PRO A 379 66.01 25.99 26.34
C PRO A 379 66.65 25.46 27.62
N THR A 380 65.86 24.76 28.42
CA THR A 380 66.36 23.87 29.47
C THR A 380 66.03 22.45 29.05
N ALA A 381 67.06 21.60 29.12
CA ALA A 381 67.11 20.21 28.71
C ALA A 381 65.75 19.49 28.75
N HIS A 382 65.30 19.05 27.57
CA HIS A 382 64.22 18.09 27.45
C HIS A 382 64.64 16.78 28.14
N GLN A 383 64.10 16.53 29.33
CA GLN A 383 63.88 15.18 29.79
C GLN A 383 62.65 14.66 29.04
N GLU A 384 62.87 13.73 28.12
CA GLU A 384 61.82 12.91 27.54
C GLU A 384 61.06 12.19 28.68
N PRO A 385 59.72 12.19 28.70
CA PRO A 385 58.99 11.30 29.59
C PRO A 385 59.26 9.86 29.15
N THR A 386 59.95 9.13 30.01
CA THR A 386 60.31 7.74 29.84
C THR A 386 59.08 6.85 29.59
N ARG A 387 59.27 6.02 28.56
CA ARG A 387 58.59 4.78 28.14
C ARG A 387 57.88 4.02 29.28
N ILE A 388 56.70 3.44 28.95
CA ILE A 388 55.69 2.72 29.79
C ILE A 388 54.46 3.57 30.24
N SER A 389 54.00 4.54 29.44
CA SER A 389 52.70 5.22 29.67
C SER A 389 51.69 5.16 28.52
N GLN A 390 52.06 4.57 27.36
CA GLN A 390 51.18 4.50 26.19
C GLN A 390 50.07 3.43 26.29
N LEU A 391 50.19 2.45 27.19
CA LEU A 391 49.16 1.42 27.45
C LEU A 391 48.18 1.77 28.58
N SER A 392 48.28 2.97 29.17
CA SER A 392 47.36 3.45 30.22
C SER A 392 45.90 3.59 29.76
N VAL A 393 45.65 3.53 28.44
CA VAL A 393 44.33 3.61 27.81
C VAL A 393 43.58 2.27 27.91
N LEU A 394 44.30 1.14 28.02
CA LEU A 394 43.68 -0.17 28.22
C LEU A 394 43.20 -0.31 29.67
N ASN A 395 41.99 -0.84 29.85
CA ASN A 395 41.52 -1.18 31.18
C ASN A 395 42.31 -2.40 31.73
N PRO A 396 42.26 -2.71 33.03
CA PRO A 396 43.04 -3.79 33.62
C PRO A 396 42.86 -5.16 32.94
N GLN A 397 41.63 -5.48 32.53
CA GLN A 397 41.30 -6.75 31.89
C GLN A 397 41.78 -6.81 30.43
N GLU A 398 41.64 -5.72 29.67
CA GLU A 398 42.18 -5.59 28.31
C GLU A 398 43.71 -5.63 28.31
N LYS A 399 44.35 -5.01 29.30
CA LYS A 399 45.80 -5.02 29.48
C LYS A 399 46.32 -6.44 29.73
N GLU A 400 45.63 -7.18 30.60
CA GLU A 400 45.96 -8.58 30.89
C GLU A 400 45.84 -9.47 29.64
N VAL A 401 44.77 -9.31 28.86
CA VAL A 401 44.59 -9.99 27.56
C VAL A 401 45.66 -9.59 26.55
N PHE A 402 45.97 -8.30 26.45
CA PHE A 402 46.96 -7.79 25.50
C PHE A 402 48.38 -8.29 25.82
N GLU A 403 48.78 -8.25 27.09
CA GLU A 403 50.08 -8.78 27.53
C GLU A 403 50.18 -10.30 27.32
N ALA A 404 49.09 -11.04 27.55
CA ALA A 404 49.06 -12.46 27.30
C ALA A 404 49.24 -12.76 25.80
N LEU A 405 48.53 -12.05 24.93
CA LEU A 405 48.68 -12.21 23.47
C LEU A 405 50.09 -11.85 23.00
N LEU A 406 50.70 -10.81 23.58
CA LEU A 406 52.09 -10.42 23.28
C LEU A 406 53.09 -11.51 23.66
N ARG A 407 52.94 -12.14 24.85
CA ARG A 407 53.79 -13.25 25.27
C ARG A 407 53.58 -14.50 24.41
N ALA A 408 52.35 -14.77 24.01
CA ALA A 408 51.98 -15.94 23.22
C ALA A 408 52.27 -15.80 21.72
N GLN A 409 52.77 -14.65 21.26
CA GLN A 409 53.10 -14.43 19.84
C GLN A 409 54.17 -15.42 19.35
N THR A 410 55.15 -15.77 20.19
CA THR A 410 56.22 -16.74 19.86
C THR A 410 55.73 -18.19 19.87
N THR A 411 54.59 -18.48 20.50
CA THR A 411 53.99 -19.81 20.61
C THR A 411 52.77 -20.01 19.70
N GLY A 412 52.49 -19.05 18.80
CA GLY A 412 51.41 -19.16 17.82
C GLY A 412 50.05 -18.63 18.27
N GLY A 413 49.98 -17.89 19.39
CA GLY A 413 48.77 -17.22 19.89
C GLY A 413 48.07 -17.92 21.06
N ILE A 414 46.87 -17.42 21.41
CA ILE A 414 46.05 -17.90 22.52
C ILE A 414 44.77 -18.56 21.99
N SER A 415 44.41 -19.74 22.50
CA SER A 415 43.17 -20.42 22.12
C SER A 415 41.92 -19.76 22.75
N GLY A 416 40.74 -20.06 22.21
CA GLY A 416 39.48 -19.59 22.80
C GLY A 416 39.26 -20.06 24.25
N GLU A 417 39.79 -21.22 24.64
CA GLU A 417 39.69 -21.76 26.01
C GLU A 417 40.64 -21.02 26.96
N GLN A 418 41.89 -20.80 26.55
CA GLN A 418 42.85 -20.02 27.32
C GLN A 418 42.38 -18.57 27.52
N LEU A 419 41.73 -17.99 26.50
CA LEU A 419 41.14 -16.66 26.60
C LEU A 419 39.93 -16.63 27.57
N ASN A 420 39.18 -17.72 27.67
CA ASN A 420 38.11 -17.85 28.66
C ASN A 420 38.64 -17.93 30.10
N GLU A 421 39.73 -18.66 30.32
CA GLU A 421 40.40 -18.75 31.61
C GLU A 421 40.94 -17.38 32.04
N LEU A 422 41.60 -16.67 31.12
CA LEU A 422 42.15 -15.34 31.35
C LEU A 422 41.05 -14.31 31.71
N LEU A 423 39.91 -14.40 31.04
CA LEU A 423 38.76 -13.54 31.32
C LEU A 423 37.92 -14.00 32.52
N LYS A 424 38.25 -15.14 33.14
CA LYS A 424 37.51 -15.77 34.25
C LYS A 424 36.02 -15.97 33.91
N ILE A 425 35.75 -16.51 32.72
CA ILE A 425 34.40 -16.73 32.18
C ILE A 425 34.08 -18.20 31.86
N THR A 426 34.93 -19.14 32.28
CA THR A 426 34.80 -20.57 31.98
C THR A 426 33.50 -21.18 32.51
N ASP A 427 32.93 -20.60 33.57
CA ASP A 427 31.67 -20.97 34.21
C ASP A 427 30.40 -20.46 33.49
N LYS A 428 30.56 -19.54 32.52
CA LYS A 428 29.43 -18.95 31.77
C LYS A 428 28.98 -19.83 30.60
N THR A 429 27.75 -19.60 30.11
CA THR A 429 27.24 -20.25 28.89
C THR A 429 28.07 -19.90 27.65
N LEU A 430 28.14 -20.81 26.67
CA LEU A 430 28.98 -20.67 25.47
C LEU A 430 28.72 -19.37 24.68
N ASP A 431 27.47 -18.95 24.55
CA ASP A 431 27.12 -17.70 23.85
C ASP A 431 27.53 -16.46 24.64
N ASN A 432 27.44 -16.51 25.97
CA ASN A 432 27.89 -15.42 26.81
C ASN A 432 29.42 -15.32 26.80
N GLN A 433 30.13 -16.44 26.80
CA GLN A 433 31.59 -16.46 26.62
C GLN A 433 32.01 -15.84 25.28
N ARG A 434 31.32 -16.19 24.19
CA ARG A 434 31.58 -15.61 22.85
C ARG A 434 31.40 -14.10 22.83
N ARG A 435 30.30 -13.61 23.41
CA ARG A 435 30.00 -12.17 23.50
C ARG A 435 31.08 -11.43 24.29
N VAL A 436 31.41 -11.89 25.50
CA VAL A 436 32.41 -11.23 26.36
C VAL A 436 33.79 -11.17 25.69
N ARG A 437 34.22 -12.26 25.03
CA ARG A 437 35.48 -12.25 24.25
C ARG A 437 35.47 -11.21 23.14
N ALA A 438 34.38 -11.15 22.37
CA ALA A 438 34.25 -10.19 21.27
C ALA A 438 34.28 -8.74 21.76
N ASP A 439 33.62 -8.45 22.88
CA ASP A 439 33.58 -7.10 23.46
C ASP A 439 34.96 -6.63 23.93
N VAL A 440 35.73 -7.50 24.60
CA VAL A 440 37.10 -7.18 25.06
C VAL A 440 38.05 -6.97 23.87
N ILE A 441 37.99 -7.84 22.85
CA ILE A 441 38.80 -7.69 21.63
C ILE A 441 38.47 -6.40 20.89
N LYS A 442 37.18 -6.07 20.77
CA LYS A 442 36.72 -4.81 20.15
C LYS A 442 37.24 -3.59 20.92
N GLY A 443 37.27 -3.65 22.25
CA GLY A 443 37.85 -2.62 23.11
C GLY A 443 39.35 -2.40 22.84
N ILE A 444 40.11 -3.49 22.76
CA ILE A 444 41.55 -3.46 22.42
C ILE A 444 41.76 -2.86 21.02
N ASN A 445 41.06 -3.34 20.00
CA ASN A 445 41.19 -2.86 18.62
C ASN A 445 40.90 -1.37 18.50
N LEU A 446 39.83 -0.88 19.15
CA LEU A 446 39.50 0.54 19.14
C LEU A 446 40.60 1.40 19.76
N LYS A 447 41.16 0.97 20.90
CA LYS A 447 42.17 1.74 21.63
C LYS A 447 43.52 1.73 20.92
N ILE A 448 43.91 0.60 20.33
CA ILE A 448 45.13 0.49 19.54
C ILE A 448 45.01 1.28 18.22
N LYS A 449 43.83 1.29 17.58
CA LYS A 449 43.57 2.16 16.42
C LYS A 449 43.80 3.64 16.76
N LEU A 450 43.38 4.08 17.94
CA LEU A 450 43.59 5.48 18.36
C LEU A 450 45.06 5.81 18.63
N LEU A 451 45.87 4.82 19.06
CA LEU A 451 47.28 5.03 19.39
C LEU A 451 48.19 4.95 18.17
N TRP A 452 47.95 3.97 17.30
CA TRP A 452 48.89 3.60 16.23
C TRP A 452 48.25 3.51 14.83
N ASP A 453 46.96 3.87 14.69
CA ASP A 453 46.19 3.80 13.44
C ASP A 453 46.08 2.39 12.82
N ILE A 454 46.10 1.37 13.68
CA ILE A 454 45.96 -0.04 13.28
C ILE A 454 44.53 -0.50 13.55
N ASN A 455 43.79 -0.89 12.50
CA ASN A 455 42.36 -1.20 12.58
C ASN A 455 42.04 -2.51 13.33
N GLU A 456 42.83 -3.56 13.13
CA GLU A 456 42.65 -4.88 13.72
C GLU A 456 43.93 -5.27 14.44
N ALA A 457 44.00 -4.99 15.75
CA ALA A 457 45.17 -5.27 16.57
C ALA A 457 45.25 -6.74 16.99
N VAL A 458 44.10 -7.38 17.21
CA VAL A 458 43.97 -8.80 17.52
C VAL A 458 43.32 -9.51 16.33
N GLU A 459 44.06 -10.43 15.72
CA GLU A 459 43.60 -11.23 14.59
C GLU A 459 43.10 -12.60 15.06
N ARG A 460 42.04 -13.10 14.43
CA ARG A 460 41.44 -14.41 14.71
C ARG A 460 41.77 -15.38 13.57
N VAL A 461 42.64 -16.34 13.83
CA VAL A 461 43.13 -17.30 12.83
C VAL A 461 42.52 -18.69 13.09
N PRO A 462 41.91 -19.35 12.08
CA PRO A 462 41.38 -20.70 12.24
C PRO A 462 42.52 -21.72 12.47
N THR A 463 42.30 -22.70 13.34
CA THR A 463 43.31 -23.74 13.57
C THR A 463 43.41 -24.70 12.39
N THR A 464 44.59 -25.29 12.16
CA THR A 464 44.83 -26.26 11.08
C THR A 464 44.17 -27.63 11.35
N LEU A 465 43.90 -27.96 12.61
CA LEU A 465 43.28 -29.20 13.06
C LEU A 465 41.74 -29.17 13.02
N ASP A 466 41.11 -28.04 13.36
CA ASP A 466 39.66 -27.81 13.21
C ASP A 466 39.38 -26.35 12.84
N ARG A 467 38.81 -26.13 11.65
CA ARG A 467 38.45 -24.78 11.14
C ARG A 467 37.33 -24.11 11.95
N ARG A 468 36.66 -24.83 12.85
CA ARG A 468 35.65 -24.29 13.80
C ARG A 468 36.30 -23.76 15.08
N MET A 469 37.56 -24.08 15.33
CA MET A 469 38.35 -23.55 16.43
C MET A 469 39.27 -22.44 15.93
N PHE A 470 39.50 -21.45 16.80
CA PHE A 470 40.25 -20.25 16.44
C PHE A 470 41.28 -19.91 17.51
N THR A 471 42.41 -19.41 17.04
CA THR A 471 43.50 -18.87 17.84
C THR A 471 43.56 -17.36 17.62
N TYR A 472 43.84 -16.62 18.68
CA TYR A 472 43.96 -15.16 18.67
C TYR A 472 45.44 -14.80 18.73
N ILE A 473 45.89 -13.97 17.78
CA ILE A 473 47.28 -13.47 17.69
C ILE A 473 47.28 -11.94 17.62
N LEU A 474 48.40 -11.31 17.96
CA LEU A 474 48.57 -9.88 17.68
C LEU A 474 49.00 -9.69 16.24
N ASN A 475 48.45 -8.64 15.63
CA ASN A 475 48.88 -8.17 14.32
C ASN A 475 50.37 -7.78 14.37
N ASN A 476 51.14 -8.24 13.38
CA ASN A 476 52.59 -8.02 13.32
C ASN A 476 52.99 -6.54 13.28
N GLU A 477 52.11 -5.64 12.80
CA GLU A 477 52.36 -4.20 12.85
C GLU A 477 52.33 -3.66 14.28
N VAL A 478 51.46 -4.21 15.13
CA VAL A 478 51.38 -3.87 16.56
C VAL A 478 52.65 -4.34 17.26
N VAL A 479 53.10 -5.56 16.98
CA VAL A 479 54.35 -6.12 17.54
C VAL A 479 55.55 -5.28 17.14
N LYS A 480 55.70 -4.93 15.85
CA LYS A 480 56.77 -4.06 15.36
C LYS A 480 56.77 -2.67 16.02
N LYS A 481 55.59 -2.10 16.29
CA LYS A 481 55.48 -0.81 16.99
C LYS A 481 55.89 -0.92 18.46
N ILE A 482 55.65 -2.07 19.10
CA ILE A 482 56.10 -2.36 20.46
C ILE A 482 57.62 -2.59 20.49
N ASP A 483 58.16 -3.41 19.59
CA ASP A 483 59.59 -3.72 19.54
C ASP A 483 60.42 -2.47 19.22
N ALA A 484 59.95 -1.65 18.26
CA ALA A 484 60.57 -0.35 17.95
C ALA A 484 60.50 0.66 19.12
N SER A 485 59.60 0.44 20.09
CA SER A 485 59.50 1.23 21.32
C SER A 485 60.36 0.71 22.49
N GLN A 486 60.95 -0.50 22.35
CA GLN A 486 61.87 -1.11 23.32
C GLN A 486 63.36 -0.95 22.94
N GLU A 487 63.69 -0.79 21.66
CA GLU A 487 65.07 -0.62 21.16
C GLU A 487 65.56 0.84 21.07
N SER A 488 64.66 1.81 20.98
CA SER A 488 64.98 3.21 21.29
C SER A 488 65.16 3.34 22.77
#